data_AF-A0A0B7IF08-F1
#
_entry.id   AF-A0A0B7IF08-F1
#
_cell.length_a   1.000
_cell.length_b   1.000
_cell.length_c   1.000
_cell.angle_alpha   90.00
_cell.angle_beta   90.00
_cell.angle_gamma   90.00
#
_symmetry.space_group_name_H-M   'P 1'
#
loop_
_entity.id
_entity.type
_entity.pdbx_description
1 polymer ?
#
loop_
_entity_poly.entity_id
_entity_poly.type
_entity_poly.pdbx_seq_one_letter_code
_entity_poly.pdbx_strand_id
1 'polypeptide(L)'
;MKKIIILVTLVSFFASCSKESLELYNPNEPGTESLATEEGIQKAAYGVYNPMRGSDDYYYYWFVLTNHNIMGDVTTVSAGNFGWRYVNQVASITRPNGVVVTPPVGGTQVKMLEQFNSRDQGNNNPSAHEWVPMYGVIGHTNLMLSVLDDVQFTGTASEIATKKNTYKAWFLWWKAFAYSRIGSIYSKGLITDQYNKLVGNYVSNAEVLAEAKKVFTEAKNILSTINESDDTYKEIMNSLIPSHLKSGNGGFISPGMFVRNINSYLARNILVNKYASELTQAELTEVEMLTNEGIKATDKIFTVRSNADDDLCLVYTTAWSPYRLLAGLGKYI
;
A
#
# COMPACT_ATOMS: atom_id res chain seq x y z
N MET A 1 48.81 -49.33 -16.05
CA MET A 1 48.90 -48.13 -15.16
C MET A 1 48.59 -46.82 -15.87
N LYS A 2 49.15 -46.50 -17.06
CA LYS A 2 48.83 -45.25 -17.80
C LYS A 2 47.33 -45.03 -18.11
N LYS A 3 46.56 -46.10 -18.39
CA LYS A 3 45.11 -46.00 -18.68
C LYS A 3 44.23 -45.76 -17.43
N ILE A 4 44.70 -46.14 -16.24
CA ILE A 4 43.98 -45.94 -14.97
C ILE A 4 44.18 -44.52 -14.47
N ILE A 5 45.39 -43.95 -14.66
CA ILE A 5 45.69 -42.57 -14.29
C ILE A 5 44.83 -41.59 -15.11
N ILE A 6 44.64 -41.83 -16.42
CA ILE A 6 43.80 -40.97 -17.27
C ILE A 6 42.32 -40.98 -16.83
N LEU A 7 41.80 -42.12 -16.36
CA LEU A 7 40.41 -42.22 -15.91
C LEU A 7 40.16 -41.51 -14.57
N VAL A 8 41.14 -41.56 -13.65
CA VAL A 8 41.04 -40.89 -12.34
C VAL A 8 41.20 -39.37 -12.47
N THR A 9 42.05 -38.89 -13.39
CA THR A 9 42.19 -37.45 -13.66
C THR A 9 40.96 -36.86 -14.35
N LEU A 10 40.23 -37.63 -15.18
CA LEU A 10 39.01 -37.13 -15.84
C LEU A 10 37.82 -36.99 -14.88
N VAL A 11 37.66 -37.91 -13.91
CA VAL A 11 36.56 -37.87 -12.93
C VAL A 11 36.75 -36.72 -11.92
N SER A 12 37.99 -36.33 -11.66
CA SER A 12 38.33 -35.23 -10.74
C SER A 12 37.94 -33.83 -11.30
N PHE A 13 37.79 -33.69 -12.62
CA PHE A 13 37.35 -32.43 -13.24
C PHE A 13 35.82 -32.25 -13.28
N PHE A 14 35.05 -33.33 -13.11
CA PHE A 14 33.58 -33.26 -13.06
C PHE A 14 33.02 -33.24 -11.62
N ALA A 15 33.87 -33.39 -10.60
CA ALA A 15 33.54 -33.13 -9.20
C ALA A 15 33.72 -31.64 -8.82
N SER A 16 33.85 -30.75 -9.81
CA SER A 16 33.71 -29.31 -9.60
C SER A 16 32.28 -29.04 -9.17
N CYS A 17 32.08 -28.91 -7.86
CA CYS A 17 31.15 -27.99 -7.19
C CYS A 17 29.86 -27.75 -7.97
N SER A 18 28.75 -28.34 -7.52
CA SER A 18 27.41 -27.95 -7.98
C SER A 18 27.33 -26.42 -8.00
N LYS A 19 26.73 -25.84 -9.04
CA LYS A 19 26.61 -24.38 -9.18
C LYS A 19 26.09 -23.70 -7.89
N GLU A 20 25.30 -24.42 -7.10
CA GLU A 20 24.82 -24.02 -5.76
C GLU A 20 25.94 -23.66 -4.77
N SER A 21 27.14 -24.24 -4.88
CA SER A 21 28.28 -23.93 -4.01
C SER A 21 29.15 -22.74 -4.48
N LEU A 22 28.86 -22.20 -5.68
CA LEU A 22 29.56 -21.05 -6.26
C LEU A 22 28.73 -19.76 -6.20
N GLU A 23 27.46 -19.84 -5.79
CA GLU A 23 26.73 -18.65 -5.37
C GLU A 23 27.26 -18.24 -4.01
N LEU A 24 28.24 -17.33 -4.02
CA LEU A 24 28.60 -16.53 -2.85
C LEU A 24 27.36 -15.71 -2.50
N TYR A 25 26.47 -16.28 -1.71
CA TYR A 25 25.41 -15.55 -1.03
C TYR A 25 26.09 -14.39 -0.32
N ASN A 26 25.78 -13.17 -0.73
CA ASN A 26 26.17 -11.98 0.01
C ASN A 26 25.42 -12.07 1.36
N PRO A 27 26.10 -12.35 2.49
CA PRO A 27 25.42 -12.55 3.77
C PRO A 27 24.72 -11.27 4.26
N ASN A 28 25.07 -10.12 3.64
CA ASN A 28 24.53 -8.81 3.94
C ASN A 28 23.39 -8.39 2.99
N GLU A 29 23.13 -9.15 1.91
CA GLU A 29 21.91 -8.93 1.12
C GLU A 29 20.78 -9.73 1.76
N PRO A 30 19.63 -9.09 2.08
CA PRO A 30 18.48 -9.81 2.58
C PRO A 30 17.94 -10.73 1.48
N GLY A 31 18.40 -11.97 1.48
CA GLY A 31 17.91 -13.03 0.60
C GLY A 31 16.51 -13.51 1.00
N THR A 32 15.78 -14.06 0.03
CA THR A 32 14.46 -14.66 0.27
C THR A 32 14.52 -15.89 1.17
N GLU A 33 15.70 -16.47 1.39
CA GLU A 33 15.90 -17.62 2.30
C GLU A 33 15.44 -17.34 3.73
N SER A 34 15.65 -16.10 4.21
CA SER A 34 15.19 -15.68 5.53
C SER A 34 13.68 -15.83 5.72
N LEU A 35 12.91 -15.69 4.62
CA LEU A 35 11.45 -15.78 4.62
C LEU A 35 10.93 -17.18 4.91
N ALA A 36 11.75 -18.23 4.79
CA ALA A 36 11.36 -19.62 5.10
C ALA A 36 11.10 -19.86 6.60
N THR A 37 11.48 -18.91 7.46
CA THR A 37 11.33 -19.02 8.92
C THR A 37 10.18 -18.17 9.44
N GLU A 38 9.59 -18.58 10.57
CA GLU A 38 8.53 -17.82 11.24
C GLU A 38 8.97 -16.40 11.63
N GLU A 39 10.20 -16.24 12.14
CA GLU A 39 10.76 -14.93 12.48
C GLU A 39 10.98 -14.06 11.22
N GLY A 40 11.44 -14.67 10.13
CA GLY A 40 11.68 -13.98 8.88
C GLY A 40 10.39 -13.43 8.25
N ILE A 41 9.33 -14.25 8.19
CA ILE A 41 8.04 -13.77 7.66
C ILE A 41 7.42 -12.70 8.56
N GLN A 42 7.59 -12.82 9.89
CA GLN A 42 7.11 -11.81 10.84
C GLN A 42 7.78 -10.45 10.61
N LYS A 43 9.11 -10.44 10.46
CA LYS A 43 9.88 -9.22 10.14
C LYS A 43 9.49 -8.67 8.78
N ALA A 44 9.39 -9.55 7.78
CA ALA A 44 9.03 -9.16 6.43
C ALA A 44 7.60 -8.60 6.34
N ALA A 45 6.69 -8.98 7.25
CA ALA A 45 5.33 -8.45 7.27
C ALA A 45 5.24 -6.93 7.53
N TYR A 46 6.24 -6.32 8.18
CA TYR A 46 6.37 -4.85 8.26
C TYR A 46 6.71 -4.20 6.93
N GLY A 47 7.23 -4.98 5.97
CA GLY A 47 7.63 -4.52 4.64
C GLY A 47 6.49 -3.89 3.84
N VAL A 48 5.22 -4.14 4.21
CA VAL A 48 4.06 -3.44 3.65
C VAL A 48 4.15 -1.91 3.85
N TYR A 49 4.77 -1.43 4.93
CA TYR A 49 4.92 -0.01 5.23
C TYR A 49 6.07 0.65 4.46
N ASN A 50 7.06 -0.12 4.04
CA ASN A 50 8.29 0.42 3.46
C ASN A 50 8.03 1.21 2.15
N PRO A 51 7.27 0.70 1.16
CA PRO A 51 6.91 1.47 -0.02
C PRO A 51 6.13 2.76 0.29
N MET A 52 5.38 2.79 1.39
CA MET A 52 4.54 3.93 1.79
C MET A 52 5.32 5.01 2.57
N ARG A 53 6.40 4.62 3.25
CA ARG A 53 7.33 5.54 3.90
C ARG A 53 8.16 6.32 2.87
N GLY A 54 8.44 5.68 1.74
CA GLY A 54 9.09 6.29 0.57
C GLY A 54 10.57 5.96 0.42
N SER A 55 11.02 6.01 -0.84
CA SER A 55 12.39 6.40 -1.18
C SER A 55 12.49 7.93 -1.18
N ASP A 56 13.67 8.52 -1.39
CA ASP A 56 13.94 9.97 -1.39
C ASP A 56 12.93 10.82 -2.22
N ASP A 57 12.18 10.19 -3.12
CA ASP A 57 11.34 10.80 -4.14
C ASP A 57 9.81 10.65 -3.93
N TYR A 58 9.32 9.67 -3.15
CA TYR A 58 7.87 9.34 -3.11
C TYR A 58 7.35 8.98 -1.70
N TYR A 59 6.70 9.93 -1.02
CA TYR A 59 6.10 9.71 0.31
C TYR A 59 4.58 9.57 0.22
N TYR A 60 4.04 8.36 0.42
CA TYR A 60 2.59 8.13 0.32
C TYR A 60 1.80 8.97 1.33
N TYR A 61 2.10 8.80 2.63
CA TYR A 61 1.29 9.44 3.68
C TYR A 61 1.40 10.96 3.69
N TRP A 62 2.50 11.52 3.21
CA TRP A 62 2.66 12.96 3.14
C TRP A 62 2.16 13.54 1.82
N PHE A 63 2.76 13.16 0.68
CA PHE A 63 2.46 13.79 -0.60
C PHE A 63 1.05 13.47 -1.08
N VAL A 64 0.60 12.23 -0.95
CA VAL A 64 -0.71 11.81 -1.48
C VAL A 64 -1.84 12.37 -0.66
N LEU A 65 -1.77 12.28 0.68
CA LEU A 65 -2.80 12.87 1.53
C LEU A 65 -2.85 14.39 1.38
N THR A 66 -1.70 15.03 1.13
CA THR A 66 -1.65 16.46 0.81
C THR A 66 -2.29 16.75 -0.55
N ASN A 67 -1.98 15.97 -1.59
CA ASN A 67 -2.62 16.08 -2.90
C ASN A 67 -4.16 15.97 -2.78
N HIS A 68 -4.64 14.98 -2.03
CA HIS A 68 -6.08 14.72 -1.87
C HIS A 68 -6.77 15.87 -1.13
N ASN A 69 -6.13 16.47 -0.13
CA ASN A 69 -6.66 17.66 0.56
C ASN A 69 -6.67 18.92 -0.33
N ILE A 70 -5.61 19.11 -1.13
CA ILE A 70 -5.46 20.26 -2.04
C ILE A 70 -6.43 20.19 -3.23
N MET A 71 -6.78 18.99 -3.70
CA MET A 71 -7.83 18.80 -4.71
C MET A 71 -9.23 19.09 -4.16
N GLY A 72 -9.39 19.04 -2.82
CA GLY A 72 -10.57 19.55 -2.13
C GLY A 72 -10.43 21.04 -1.83
N ASP A 73 -11.21 21.52 -0.86
CA ASP A 73 -11.22 22.90 -0.38
C ASP A 73 -10.66 23.06 1.05
N VAL A 74 -10.11 21.99 1.62
CA VAL A 74 -9.63 21.95 3.01
C VAL A 74 -8.26 22.62 3.17
N THR A 75 -7.41 22.59 2.14
CA THR A 75 -6.05 23.14 2.21
C THR A 75 -5.66 23.76 0.88
N THR A 76 -4.92 24.87 0.92
CA THR A 76 -4.31 25.48 -0.26
C THR A 76 -2.79 25.44 -0.12
N VAL A 77 -2.09 25.48 -1.25
CA VAL A 77 -0.62 25.46 -1.29
C VAL A 77 -0.11 26.61 -2.15
N SER A 78 0.84 27.37 -1.60
CA SER A 78 1.47 28.51 -2.28
C SER A 78 2.78 28.12 -3.00
N ALA A 79 3.31 26.93 -2.73
CA ALA A 79 4.54 26.40 -3.31
C ALA A 79 4.27 25.42 -4.47
N GLY A 80 5.15 25.40 -5.47
CA GLY A 80 4.99 24.57 -6.67
C GLY A 80 5.68 23.20 -6.64
N ASN A 81 6.30 22.83 -5.53
CA ASN A 81 7.06 21.60 -5.38
C ASN A 81 6.17 20.35 -5.52
N PHE A 82 6.75 19.21 -5.89
CA PHE A 82 6.08 17.91 -5.93
C PHE A 82 4.88 17.81 -6.89
N GLY A 83 4.76 18.74 -7.84
CA GLY A 83 3.61 18.88 -8.72
C GLY A 83 2.39 19.56 -8.08
N TRP A 84 2.50 20.03 -6.82
CA TRP A 84 1.39 20.60 -6.05
C TRP A 84 0.73 21.83 -6.67
N ARG A 85 1.48 22.64 -7.42
CA ARG A 85 0.91 23.75 -8.18
C ARG A 85 -0.18 23.28 -9.15
N TYR A 86 0.04 22.15 -9.82
CA TYR A 86 -0.89 21.61 -10.81
C TYR A 86 -2.08 20.93 -10.14
N VAL A 87 -1.85 20.33 -8.97
CA VAL A 87 -2.90 19.76 -8.12
C VAL A 87 -3.79 20.87 -7.53
N ASN A 88 -3.26 22.04 -7.17
CA ASN A 88 -4.01 23.18 -6.60
C ASN A 88 -4.64 24.11 -7.67
N GLN A 89 -4.70 23.67 -8.92
CA GLN A 89 -5.13 24.52 -10.02
C GLN A 89 -6.66 24.60 -10.10
N VAL A 90 -7.22 25.76 -9.76
CA VAL A 90 -8.67 26.01 -9.90
C VAL A 90 -9.11 26.06 -11.36
N ALA A 91 -10.39 25.81 -11.64
CA ALA A 91 -10.91 25.90 -13.01
C ALA A 91 -11.01 27.37 -13.49
N SER A 92 -11.46 28.27 -12.61
CA SER A 92 -11.60 29.70 -12.87
C SER A 92 -11.63 30.50 -11.57
N ILE A 93 -11.37 31.80 -11.66
CA ILE A 93 -11.47 32.77 -10.58
C ILE A 93 -12.34 33.92 -11.08
N THR A 94 -13.55 34.08 -10.52
CA THR A 94 -14.39 35.25 -10.79
C THR A 94 -13.96 36.38 -9.86
N ARG A 95 -13.43 37.45 -10.44
CA ARG A 95 -13.01 38.64 -9.69
C ARG A 95 -14.23 39.46 -9.25
N PRO A 96 -14.11 40.31 -8.20
CA PRO A 96 -15.23 41.14 -7.72
C PRO A 96 -15.86 42.07 -8.77
N ASN A 97 -15.14 42.40 -9.84
CA ASN A 97 -15.64 43.18 -10.97
C ASN A 97 -16.36 42.34 -12.05
N GLY A 98 -16.66 41.07 -11.77
CA GLY A 98 -17.31 40.14 -12.70
C GLY A 98 -16.38 39.53 -13.75
N VAL A 99 -15.11 39.93 -13.81
CA VAL A 99 -14.15 39.36 -14.77
C VAL A 99 -13.78 37.94 -14.34
N VAL A 100 -14.05 36.97 -15.20
CA VAL A 100 -13.61 35.59 -15.03
C VAL A 100 -12.18 35.45 -15.53
N VAL A 101 -11.31 34.94 -14.66
CA VAL A 101 -9.93 34.58 -14.99
C VAL A 101 -9.79 33.08 -14.89
N THR A 102 -9.61 32.42 -16.01
CA THR A 102 -9.14 31.03 -16.04
C THR A 102 -7.65 31.03 -15.69
N PRO A 103 -7.17 30.21 -14.74
CA PRO A 103 -5.77 30.24 -14.35
C PRO A 103 -4.82 30.17 -15.55
N PRO A 104 -3.81 31.06 -15.59
CA PRO A 104 -2.89 31.13 -16.72
C PRO A 104 -1.73 30.12 -16.60
N VAL A 105 -1.15 29.79 -17.76
CA VAL A 105 -0.07 28.83 -18.04
C VAL A 105 -0.45 27.35 -17.83
N GLY A 106 -0.67 26.64 -18.94
CA GLY A 106 -0.78 25.18 -19.00
C GLY A 106 -2.16 24.61 -19.37
N GLY A 107 -3.26 25.22 -18.90
CA GLY A 107 -4.63 24.79 -19.24
C GLY A 107 -5.49 24.48 -18.02
N THR A 108 -6.44 23.56 -18.14
CA THR A 108 -7.24 23.07 -17.01
C THR A 108 -6.40 22.18 -16.10
N GLN A 109 -6.82 22.01 -14.84
CA GLN A 109 -6.17 21.10 -13.89
C GLN A 109 -5.99 19.70 -14.48
N VAL A 110 -7.06 19.11 -15.03
CA VAL A 110 -7.05 17.79 -15.67
C VAL A 110 -5.97 17.69 -16.76
N LYS A 111 -5.94 18.66 -17.68
CA LYS A 111 -4.95 18.67 -18.77
C LYS A 111 -3.52 18.73 -18.23
N MET A 112 -3.29 19.49 -17.17
CA MET A 112 -1.97 19.58 -16.54
C MET A 112 -1.59 18.27 -15.86
N LEU A 113 -2.49 17.65 -15.10
CA LEU A 113 -2.22 16.35 -14.48
C LEU A 113 -1.91 15.28 -15.53
N GLU A 114 -2.64 15.25 -16.64
CA GLU A 114 -2.37 14.34 -17.76
C GLU A 114 -1.01 14.59 -18.41
N GLN A 115 -0.66 15.86 -18.65
CA GLN A 115 0.63 16.24 -19.25
C GLN A 115 1.82 15.86 -18.34
N PHE A 116 1.66 16.00 -17.02
CA PHE A 116 2.71 15.72 -16.05
C PHE A 116 2.75 14.25 -15.60
N ASN A 117 1.81 13.43 -16.05
CA ASN A 117 1.80 11.98 -15.82
C ASN A 117 2.82 11.27 -16.74
N SER A 118 4.09 11.61 -16.59
CA SER A 118 5.22 10.97 -17.25
C SER A 118 6.31 10.66 -16.23
N ARG A 119 7.09 9.61 -16.50
CA ARG A 119 8.29 9.28 -15.69
C ARG A 119 9.35 10.37 -15.76
N ASP A 120 9.41 11.09 -16.89
CA ASP A 120 10.39 12.17 -17.10
C ASP A 120 10.19 13.36 -16.17
N GLN A 121 9.02 13.47 -15.54
CA GLN A 121 8.72 14.54 -14.60
C GLN A 121 9.26 14.27 -13.18
N GLY A 122 9.72 13.04 -12.89
CA GLY A 122 10.22 12.65 -11.57
C GLY A 122 9.26 13.08 -10.45
N ASN A 123 9.79 13.79 -9.45
CA ASN A 123 9.01 14.26 -8.30
C ASN A 123 7.93 15.30 -8.65
N ASN A 124 8.00 15.91 -9.83
CA ASN A 124 6.94 16.81 -10.31
C ASN A 124 5.77 16.07 -10.94
N ASN A 125 5.80 14.74 -11.03
CA ASN A 125 4.64 13.92 -11.39
C ASN A 125 3.75 13.71 -10.16
N PRO A 126 2.64 14.45 -9.99
CA PRO A 126 1.78 14.29 -8.82
C PRO A 126 1.12 12.91 -8.75
N SER A 127 0.96 12.24 -9.89
CA SER A 127 0.40 10.88 -10.01
C SER A 127 1.41 9.79 -9.62
N ALA A 128 2.72 10.06 -9.64
CA ALA A 128 3.70 9.05 -9.23
C ALA A 128 3.68 8.80 -7.71
N HIS A 129 3.33 9.82 -6.92
CA HIS A 129 3.36 9.80 -5.45
C HIS A 129 2.42 8.77 -4.82
N GLU A 130 1.33 8.38 -5.48
CA GLU A 130 0.47 7.27 -5.03
C GLU A 130 0.69 6.00 -5.85
N TRP A 131 0.94 6.12 -7.16
CA TRP A 131 1.18 4.97 -8.03
C TRP A 131 2.36 4.12 -7.56
N VAL A 132 3.53 4.73 -7.38
CA VAL A 132 4.78 4.00 -7.06
C VAL A 132 4.66 3.28 -5.71
N PRO A 133 4.26 3.94 -4.60
CA PRO A 133 4.06 3.26 -3.33
C PRO A 133 3.05 2.11 -3.39
N MET A 134 1.90 2.29 -4.04
CA MET A 134 0.85 1.27 -4.06
C MET A 134 1.26 0.04 -4.86
N TYR A 135 1.93 0.19 -6.00
CA TYR A 135 2.51 -0.97 -6.70
C TYR A 135 3.69 -1.60 -5.94
N GLY A 136 4.43 -0.82 -5.15
CA GLY A 136 5.41 -1.37 -4.22
C GLY A 136 4.75 -2.26 -3.15
N VAL A 137 3.63 -1.84 -2.58
CA VAL A 137 2.83 -2.66 -1.64
C VAL A 137 2.30 -3.92 -2.32
N ILE A 138 1.77 -3.81 -3.54
CA ILE A 138 1.29 -4.97 -4.32
C ILE A 138 2.44 -5.95 -4.60
N GLY A 139 3.60 -5.45 -5.02
CA GLY A 139 4.79 -6.26 -5.28
C GLY A 139 5.26 -7.01 -4.04
N HIS A 140 5.34 -6.32 -2.90
CA HIS A 140 5.72 -6.91 -1.62
C HIS A 140 4.71 -7.97 -1.16
N THR A 141 3.41 -7.66 -1.19
CA THR A 141 2.37 -8.62 -0.78
C THR A 141 2.31 -9.85 -1.70
N ASN A 142 2.55 -9.69 -3.00
CA ASN A 142 2.67 -10.82 -3.92
C ASN A 142 3.87 -11.73 -3.58
N LEU A 143 5.03 -11.16 -3.24
CA LEU A 143 6.18 -11.94 -2.78
C LEU A 143 5.81 -12.74 -1.53
N MET A 144 5.28 -12.06 -0.51
CA MET A 144 4.94 -12.70 0.76
C MET A 144 3.91 -13.82 0.59
N LEU A 145 2.85 -13.57 -0.19
CA LEU A 145 1.83 -14.58 -0.49
C LEU A 145 2.40 -15.77 -1.28
N SER A 146 3.42 -15.57 -2.11
CA SER A 146 4.02 -16.65 -2.90
C SER A 146 4.90 -17.61 -2.10
N VAL A 147 5.44 -17.16 -0.96
CA VAL A 147 6.35 -17.97 -0.12
C VAL A 147 5.67 -18.48 1.15
N LEU A 148 4.47 -17.97 1.48
CA LEU A 148 3.81 -18.21 2.77
C LEU A 148 3.54 -19.69 3.07
N ASP A 149 3.27 -20.48 2.03
CA ASP A 149 2.99 -21.91 2.19
C ASP A 149 4.24 -22.73 2.57
N ASP A 150 5.42 -22.25 2.17
CA ASP A 150 6.73 -22.88 2.40
C ASP A 150 7.36 -22.50 3.74
N VAL A 151 6.76 -21.55 4.48
CA VAL A 151 7.26 -21.11 5.79
C VAL A 151 7.13 -22.23 6.82
N GLN A 152 8.23 -22.48 7.52
CA GLN A 152 8.32 -23.44 8.61
C GLN A 152 7.78 -22.84 9.92
N PHE A 153 6.45 -22.86 10.06
CA PHE A 153 5.79 -22.46 11.31
C PHE A 153 5.91 -23.53 12.39
N THR A 154 6.06 -23.09 13.63
CA THR A 154 6.11 -23.97 14.81
C THR A 154 4.76 -23.99 15.55
N GLY A 155 4.48 -25.07 16.28
CA GLY A 155 3.26 -25.23 17.09
C GLY A 155 2.43 -26.45 16.70
N THR A 156 1.24 -26.57 17.27
CA THR A 156 0.23 -27.55 16.90
C THR A 156 -0.31 -27.27 15.49
N ALA A 157 -0.94 -28.28 14.86
CA ALA A 157 -1.53 -28.10 13.53
C ALA A 157 -2.57 -26.97 13.46
N SER A 158 -3.34 -26.77 14.55
CA SER A 158 -4.31 -25.68 14.65
C SER A 158 -3.62 -24.32 14.75
N GLU A 159 -2.59 -24.20 15.58
CA GLU A 159 -1.82 -22.96 15.71
C GLU A 159 -1.17 -22.60 14.37
N ILE A 160 -0.49 -23.55 13.72
CA ILE A 160 0.13 -23.35 12.41
C ILE A 160 -0.89 -22.86 11.37
N ALA A 161 -2.09 -23.44 11.35
CA ALA A 161 -3.17 -22.98 10.47
C ALA A 161 -3.59 -21.54 10.79
N THR A 162 -3.77 -21.19 12.07
CA THR A 162 -4.06 -19.82 12.49
C THR A 162 -2.94 -18.85 12.09
N LYS A 163 -1.67 -19.23 12.27
CA LYS A 163 -0.51 -18.40 11.86
C LYS A 163 -0.56 -18.11 10.36
N LYS A 164 -0.66 -19.15 9.52
CA LYS A 164 -0.78 -19.03 8.06
C LYS A 164 -1.94 -18.15 7.65
N ASN A 165 -3.13 -18.38 8.22
CA ASN A 165 -4.33 -17.59 7.90
C ASN A 165 -4.20 -16.13 8.33
N THR A 166 -3.56 -15.84 9.48
CA THR A 166 -3.34 -14.48 9.96
C THR A 166 -2.42 -13.70 9.02
N TYR A 167 -1.28 -14.28 8.64
CA TYR A 167 -0.36 -13.66 7.66
C TYR A 167 -1.03 -13.50 6.29
N LYS A 168 -1.76 -14.51 5.82
CA LYS A 168 -2.46 -14.45 4.53
C LYS A 168 -3.48 -13.32 4.52
N ALA A 169 -4.30 -13.19 5.56
CA ALA A 169 -5.27 -12.11 5.70
C ALA A 169 -4.59 -10.73 5.75
N TRP A 170 -3.45 -10.61 6.47
CA TRP A 170 -2.66 -9.37 6.52
C TRP A 170 -2.18 -8.92 5.13
N PHE A 171 -1.57 -9.81 4.36
CA PHE A 171 -1.04 -9.46 3.05
C PHE A 171 -2.16 -9.19 2.02
N LEU A 172 -3.24 -9.98 2.06
CA LEU A 172 -4.41 -9.73 1.21
C LEU A 172 -5.07 -8.37 1.51
N TRP A 173 -5.15 -7.98 2.79
CA TRP A 173 -5.67 -6.67 3.17
C TRP A 173 -4.87 -5.53 2.53
N TRP A 174 -3.54 -5.54 2.69
CA TRP A 174 -2.68 -4.49 2.14
C TRP A 174 -2.67 -4.49 0.60
N LYS A 175 -2.73 -5.66 -0.03
CA LYS A 175 -2.88 -5.80 -1.48
C LYS A 175 -4.17 -5.16 -1.98
N ALA A 176 -5.29 -5.49 -1.34
CA ALA A 176 -6.60 -4.94 -1.70
C ALA A 176 -6.73 -3.44 -1.38
N PHE A 177 -6.12 -2.98 -0.29
CA PHE A 177 -5.99 -1.55 0.01
C PHE A 177 -5.29 -0.83 -1.15
N ALA A 178 -4.13 -1.32 -1.59
CA ALA A 178 -3.38 -0.73 -2.68
C ALA A 178 -4.15 -0.69 -4.00
N TYR A 179 -4.80 -1.80 -4.39
CA TYR A 179 -5.68 -1.81 -5.56
C TYR A 179 -6.84 -0.84 -5.43
N SER A 180 -7.44 -0.73 -4.25
CA SER A 180 -8.53 0.23 -4.04
C SER A 180 -8.08 1.68 -4.21
N ARG A 181 -6.86 2.01 -3.76
CA ARG A 181 -6.26 3.34 -3.97
C ARG A 181 -6.06 3.63 -5.45
N ILE A 182 -5.43 2.69 -6.17
CA ILE A 182 -5.20 2.81 -7.61
C ILE A 182 -6.53 2.93 -8.38
N GLY A 183 -7.47 2.03 -8.13
CA GLY A 183 -8.77 2.03 -8.79
C GLY A 183 -9.62 3.26 -8.49
N SER A 184 -9.32 4.00 -7.40
CA SER A 184 -10.08 5.22 -7.07
C SER A 184 -9.54 6.51 -7.67
N ILE A 185 -8.25 6.56 -7.97
CA ILE A 185 -7.57 7.82 -8.37
C ILE A 185 -7.16 7.80 -9.84
N TYR A 186 -6.95 6.63 -10.42
CA TYR A 186 -6.43 6.49 -11.78
C TYR A 186 -7.50 5.93 -12.69
N SER A 187 -7.56 6.44 -13.92
CA SER A 187 -8.50 5.92 -14.95
C SER A 187 -8.15 4.52 -15.43
N LYS A 188 -6.88 4.10 -15.26
CA LYS A 188 -6.38 2.77 -15.60
C LYS A 188 -5.37 2.29 -14.57
N GLY A 189 -5.26 0.97 -14.44
CA GLY A 189 -4.27 0.31 -13.59
C GLY A 189 -3.77 -1.00 -14.19
N LEU A 190 -2.96 -1.72 -13.44
CA LEU A 190 -2.41 -3.03 -13.75
C LEU A 190 -2.85 -3.99 -12.66
N ILE A 191 -3.32 -5.17 -13.05
CA ILE A 191 -3.57 -6.27 -12.11
C ILE A 191 -2.37 -7.21 -12.20
N THR A 192 -1.59 -7.26 -11.13
CA THR A 192 -0.39 -8.09 -11.00
C THR A 192 -0.58 -9.05 -9.83
N ASP A 193 -0.75 -10.34 -10.11
CA ASP A 193 -1.02 -11.33 -9.07
C ASP A 193 0.15 -12.25 -8.76
N GLN A 194 1.28 -12.06 -9.47
CA GLN A 194 2.44 -12.91 -9.33
C GLN A 194 3.68 -12.06 -9.09
N TYR A 195 4.50 -12.51 -8.15
CA TYR A 195 5.80 -11.91 -7.90
C TYR A 195 6.69 -12.03 -9.13
N ASN A 196 7.46 -10.98 -9.40
CA ASN A 196 8.43 -10.90 -10.49
C ASN A 196 7.87 -11.17 -11.90
N LYS A 197 6.58 -10.92 -12.12
CA LYS A 197 5.96 -10.96 -13.46
C LYS A 197 5.54 -9.57 -13.92
N LEU A 198 6.03 -9.21 -15.10
CA LEU A 198 5.61 -7.98 -15.78
C LEU A 198 4.22 -8.20 -16.41
N VAL A 199 3.32 -7.26 -16.17
CA VAL A 199 2.03 -7.17 -16.84
C VAL A 199 2.03 -5.88 -17.64
N GLY A 200 1.89 -5.99 -18.97
CA GLY A 200 1.93 -4.84 -19.88
C GLY A 200 0.57 -4.25 -20.23
N ASN A 201 -0.52 -4.91 -19.81
CA ASN A 201 -1.88 -4.55 -20.23
C ASN A 201 -2.58 -3.76 -19.13
N TYR A 202 -2.82 -2.48 -19.40
CA TYR A 202 -3.63 -1.64 -18.54
C TYR A 202 -5.10 -2.03 -18.63
N VAL A 203 -5.75 -2.15 -17.48
CA VAL A 203 -7.19 -2.38 -17.33
C VAL A 203 -7.87 -1.12 -16.82
N SER A 204 -9.19 -1.05 -16.93
CA SER A 204 -9.99 0.07 -16.42
C SER A 204 -9.94 0.17 -14.90
N ASN A 205 -10.20 1.36 -14.37
CA ASN A 205 -10.34 1.57 -12.93
C ASN A 205 -11.41 0.68 -12.28
N ALA A 206 -12.51 0.41 -13.00
CA ALA A 206 -13.57 -0.49 -12.57
C ALA A 206 -13.08 -1.93 -12.40
N GLU A 207 -12.24 -2.43 -13.33
CA GLU A 207 -11.61 -3.75 -13.22
C GLU A 207 -10.64 -3.82 -12.02
N VAL A 208 -9.87 -2.75 -11.78
CA VAL A 208 -8.98 -2.68 -10.59
C VAL A 208 -9.79 -2.70 -9.30
N LEU A 209 -10.90 -1.95 -9.22
CA LEU A 209 -11.79 -1.96 -8.06
C LEU A 209 -12.48 -3.33 -7.86
N ALA A 210 -12.82 -4.01 -8.96
CA ALA A 210 -13.35 -5.37 -8.90
C ALA A 210 -12.32 -6.36 -8.33
N GLU A 211 -11.05 -6.25 -8.74
CA GLU A 211 -9.96 -7.05 -8.15
C GLU A 211 -9.76 -6.72 -6.67
N ALA A 212 -9.80 -5.45 -6.28
CA ALA A 212 -9.74 -5.06 -4.86
C ALA A 212 -10.87 -5.72 -4.05
N LYS A 213 -12.11 -5.73 -4.57
CA LYS A 213 -13.26 -6.39 -3.93
C LYS A 213 -13.04 -7.90 -3.78
N LYS A 214 -12.53 -8.56 -4.82
CA LYS A 214 -12.20 -9.99 -4.79
C LYS A 214 -11.17 -10.31 -3.70
N VAL A 215 -10.05 -9.57 -3.66
CA VAL A 215 -8.98 -9.78 -2.68
C VAL A 215 -9.45 -9.49 -1.24
N PHE A 216 -10.25 -8.43 -1.04
CA PHE A 216 -10.89 -8.17 0.26
C PHE A 216 -11.83 -9.28 0.69
N THR A 217 -12.60 -9.85 -0.24
CA THR A 217 -13.52 -10.95 0.05
C THR A 217 -12.75 -12.21 0.45
N GLU A 218 -11.62 -12.50 -0.19
CA GLU A 218 -10.74 -13.59 0.23
C GLU A 218 -10.22 -13.38 1.66
N ALA A 219 -9.75 -12.17 1.98
CA ALA A 219 -9.31 -11.84 3.34
C ALA A 219 -10.45 -12.00 4.36
N LYS A 220 -11.67 -11.52 4.08
CA LYS A 220 -12.84 -11.71 4.95
C LYS A 220 -13.13 -13.18 5.21
N ASN A 221 -13.10 -14.00 4.16
CA ASN A 221 -13.39 -15.43 4.26
C ASN A 221 -12.38 -16.12 5.17
N ILE A 222 -11.09 -15.79 5.04
CA ILE A 222 -10.03 -16.33 5.91
C ILE A 222 -10.25 -15.88 7.36
N LEU A 223 -10.47 -14.58 7.59
CA LEU A 223 -10.69 -14.03 8.93
C LEU A 223 -11.90 -14.66 9.63
N SER A 224 -12.93 -15.02 8.88
CA SER A 224 -14.14 -15.68 9.42
C SER A 224 -13.88 -17.11 9.94
N THR A 225 -12.74 -17.70 9.59
CA THR A 225 -12.32 -19.02 10.11
C THR A 225 -11.54 -18.95 11.42
N ILE A 226 -11.08 -17.76 11.81
CA ILE A 226 -10.25 -17.54 13.00
C ILE A 226 -11.17 -17.17 14.17
N ASN A 227 -10.98 -17.83 15.32
CA ASN A 227 -11.75 -17.54 16.52
C ASN A 227 -11.40 -16.13 17.05
N GLU A 228 -12.41 -15.34 17.46
CA GLU A 228 -12.22 -13.98 17.98
C GLU A 228 -11.30 -13.90 19.20
N SER A 229 -11.24 -14.97 20.00
CA SER A 229 -10.40 -15.07 21.21
C SER A 229 -9.16 -15.94 21.00
N ASP A 230 -8.77 -16.21 19.76
CA ASP A 230 -7.56 -17.01 19.46
C ASP A 230 -6.29 -16.25 19.89
N ASP A 231 -5.53 -16.83 20.81
CA ASP A 231 -4.30 -16.23 21.35
C ASP A 231 -3.16 -16.18 20.32
N THR A 232 -3.09 -17.17 19.41
CA THR A 232 -2.07 -17.19 18.33
C THR A 232 -2.32 -16.05 17.35
N TYR A 233 -3.57 -15.84 16.95
CA TYR A 233 -3.95 -14.68 16.15
C TYR A 233 -3.58 -13.38 16.87
N LYS A 234 -3.95 -13.27 18.15
CA LYS A 234 -3.71 -12.06 18.94
C LYS A 234 -2.23 -11.72 19.05
N GLU A 235 -1.37 -12.71 19.28
CA GLU A 235 0.08 -12.54 19.34
C GLU A 235 0.63 -12.03 18.00
N ILE A 236 0.32 -12.74 16.91
CA ILE A 236 0.80 -12.35 15.58
C ILE A 236 0.30 -10.96 15.23
N MET A 237 -1.00 -10.71 15.35
CA MET A 237 -1.61 -9.45 14.91
C MET A 237 -1.08 -8.26 15.71
N ASN A 238 -0.79 -8.44 17.00
CA ASN A 238 -0.08 -7.43 17.77
C ASN A 238 1.33 -7.23 17.26
N SER A 239 2.03 -8.27 16.81
CA SER A 239 3.37 -8.09 16.26
C SER A 239 3.36 -7.39 14.89
N LEU A 240 2.39 -7.62 14.01
CA LEU A 240 2.38 -7.05 12.66
C LEU A 240 2.15 -5.53 12.63
N ILE A 241 1.45 -4.99 13.64
CA ILE A 241 1.17 -3.56 13.74
C ILE A 241 2.35 -2.89 14.48
N PRO A 242 3.02 -1.87 13.91
CA PRO A 242 4.06 -1.12 14.61
C PRO A 242 3.55 -0.51 15.91
N SER A 243 4.36 -0.55 16.97
CA SER A 243 3.98 -0.09 18.32
C SER A 243 3.47 1.36 18.35
N HIS A 244 4.12 2.26 17.62
CA HIS A 244 3.75 3.67 17.54
C HIS A 244 2.40 3.91 16.83
N LEU A 245 1.89 2.93 16.08
CA LEU A 245 0.57 2.95 15.44
C LEU A 245 -0.55 2.38 16.34
N LYS A 246 -0.22 1.87 17.53
CA LYS A 246 -1.18 1.31 18.50
C LYS A 246 -1.63 2.32 19.55
N SER A 247 -2.07 3.51 19.13
CA SER A 247 -2.50 4.56 20.05
C SER A 247 -3.84 5.17 19.64
N GLY A 248 -4.64 5.58 20.63
CA GLY A 248 -6.01 6.05 20.43
C GLY A 248 -6.90 4.98 19.78
N ASN A 249 -7.33 5.24 18.54
CA ASN A 249 -8.14 4.29 17.76
C ASN A 249 -7.29 3.18 17.10
N GLY A 250 -5.96 3.27 17.16
CA GLY A 250 -5.07 2.17 16.79
C GLY A 250 -4.90 1.17 17.93
N GLY A 251 -4.57 -0.08 17.61
CA GLY A 251 -4.34 -1.11 18.60
C GLY A 251 -4.48 -2.52 18.03
N PHE A 252 -4.72 -3.49 18.91
CA PHE A 252 -5.11 -4.84 18.51
C PHE A 252 -6.43 -4.80 17.75
N ILE A 253 -6.44 -5.42 16.56
CA ILE A 253 -7.63 -5.56 15.71
C ILE A 253 -7.99 -7.04 15.76
N SER A 254 -9.16 -7.37 16.32
CA SER A 254 -9.68 -8.75 16.33
C SER A 254 -10.12 -9.21 14.92
N PRO A 255 -10.29 -10.51 14.66
CA PRO A 255 -10.80 -10.99 13.36
C PRO A 255 -12.06 -10.25 12.89
N GLY A 256 -13.06 -10.07 13.75
CA GLY A 256 -14.28 -9.34 13.39
C GLY A 256 -14.07 -7.84 13.24
N MET A 257 -13.20 -7.21 14.04
CA MET A 257 -12.82 -5.81 13.80
C MET A 257 -12.15 -5.66 12.42
N PHE A 258 -11.34 -6.64 12.03
CA PHE A 258 -10.66 -6.65 10.74
C PHE A 258 -11.67 -6.77 9.59
N VAL A 259 -12.64 -7.69 9.70
CA VAL A 259 -13.76 -7.79 8.74
C VAL A 259 -14.54 -6.48 8.64
N ARG A 260 -14.79 -5.80 9.76
CA ARG A 260 -15.48 -4.49 9.78
C ARG A 260 -14.66 -3.39 9.11
N ASN A 261 -13.34 -3.36 9.29
CA ASN A 261 -12.45 -2.48 8.53
C ASN A 261 -12.57 -2.75 7.02
N ILE A 262 -12.65 -4.02 6.60
CA ILE A 262 -12.87 -4.39 5.19
C ILE A 262 -14.20 -3.86 4.67
N ASN A 263 -15.28 -4.07 5.41
CA ASN A 263 -16.60 -3.61 5.01
C ASN A 263 -16.65 -2.09 4.83
N SER A 264 -16.08 -1.33 5.77
CA SER A 264 -15.98 0.13 5.63
C SER A 264 -15.18 0.57 4.40
N TYR A 265 -14.13 -0.16 4.04
CA TYR A 265 -13.32 0.16 2.86
C TYR A 265 -14.06 -0.19 1.54
N LEU A 266 -14.79 -1.30 1.51
CA LEU A 266 -15.65 -1.65 0.39
C LEU A 266 -16.76 -0.62 0.17
N ALA A 267 -17.40 -0.15 1.24
CA ALA A 267 -18.41 0.91 1.18
C ALA A 267 -17.81 2.20 0.59
N ARG A 268 -16.61 2.60 1.07
CA ARG A 268 -15.86 3.74 0.51
C ARG A 268 -15.65 3.56 -0.99
N ASN A 269 -15.18 2.40 -1.43
CA ASN A 269 -14.88 2.16 -2.85
C ASN A 269 -16.12 2.29 -3.75
N ILE A 270 -17.32 1.98 -3.27
CA ILE A 270 -18.54 2.23 -4.03
C ILE A 270 -18.85 3.73 -4.03
N LEU A 271 -18.83 4.36 -2.86
CA LEU A 271 -19.29 5.73 -2.66
C LEU A 271 -18.43 6.79 -3.37
N VAL A 272 -17.11 6.65 -3.36
CA VAL A 272 -16.19 7.74 -3.79
C VAL A 272 -15.75 7.66 -5.25
N ASN A 273 -16.23 6.68 -5.99
CA ASN A 273 -15.80 6.40 -7.37
C ASN A 273 -16.85 6.73 -8.44
N LYS A 274 -17.96 7.32 -8.02
CA LYS A 274 -19.05 7.78 -8.89
C LYS A 274 -19.53 9.13 -8.42
N TYR A 275 -20.11 9.91 -9.33
CA TYR A 275 -20.88 11.07 -8.91
C TYR A 275 -22.11 10.62 -8.12
N ALA A 276 -22.57 11.44 -7.18
CA ALA A 276 -23.75 11.12 -6.37
C ALA A 276 -24.99 10.84 -7.24
N SER A 277 -25.11 11.51 -8.39
CA SER A 277 -26.18 11.30 -9.38
C SER A 277 -26.08 9.99 -10.17
N GLU A 278 -24.93 9.31 -10.12
CA GLU A 278 -24.64 8.06 -10.86
C GLU A 278 -24.72 6.82 -9.97
N LEU A 279 -24.86 6.98 -8.66
CA LEU A 279 -25.05 5.87 -7.72
C LEU A 279 -26.42 5.25 -7.94
N THR A 280 -26.43 3.95 -8.21
CA THR A 280 -27.68 3.20 -8.37
C THR A 280 -28.30 2.85 -7.02
N GLN A 281 -29.60 2.56 -6.99
CA GLN A 281 -30.26 2.12 -5.76
C GLN A 281 -29.63 0.84 -5.18
N ALA A 282 -29.19 -0.08 -6.04
CA ALA A 282 -28.51 -1.30 -5.61
C ALA A 282 -27.18 -1.00 -4.91
N GLU A 283 -26.40 -0.05 -5.43
CA GLU A 283 -25.14 0.37 -4.83
C GLU A 283 -25.36 1.12 -3.52
N LEU A 284 -26.40 1.95 -3.42
CA LEU A 284 -26.76 2.61 -2.17
C LEU A 284 -27.15 1.59 -1.08
N THR A 285 -27.94 0.57 -1.45
CA THR A 285 -28.27 -0.54 -0.54
C THR A 285 -27.02 -1.34 -0.14
N GLU A 286 -26.08 -1.58 -1.06
CA GLU A 286 -24.82 -2.25 -0.74
C GLU A 286 -23.95 -1.39 0.21
N VAL A 287 -23.87 -0.07 -0.01
CA VAL A 287 -23.17 0.85 0.89
C VAL A 287 -23.81 0.85 2.27
N GLU A 288 -25.14 0.89 2.37
CA GLU A 288 -25.86 0.82 3.65
C GLU A 288 -25.56 -0.49 4.39
N MET A 289 -25.62 -1.63 3.69
CA MET A 289 -25.28 -2.94 4.26
C MET A 289 -23.83 -2.96 4.80
N LEU A 290 -22.87 -2.57 3.95
CA LEU A 290 -21.45 -2.59 4.30
C LEU A 290 -21.12 -1.60 5.44
N THR A 291 -21.80 -0.47 5.52
CA THR A 291 -21.60 0.50 6.61
C THR A 291 -22.23 0.03 7.92
N ASN A 292 -23.41 -0.62 7.88
CA ASN A 292 -24.03 -1.24 9.05
C ASN A 292 -23.17 -2.40 9.61
N GLU A 293 -22.49 -3.13 8.74
CA GLU A 293 -21.49 -4.15 9.08
C GLU A 293 -20.06 -3.59 9.16
N GLY A 294 -19.90 -2.27 9.17
CA GLY A 294 -18.61 -1.57 9.16
C GLY A 294 -18.06 -1.30 10.56
N ILE A 295 -16.98 -0.51 10.61
CA ILE A 295 -16.30 -0.08 11.84
C ILE A 295 -17.30 0.51 12.85
N LYS A 296 -17.23 0.03 14.09
CA LYS A 296 -18.01 0.51 15.23
C LYS A 296 -17.20 1.45 16.11
N ALA A 297 -17.88 2.21 16.97
CA ALA A 297 -17.24 3.22 17.83
C ALA A 297 -16.13 2.67 18.75
N THR A 298 -16.22 1.40 19.17
CA THR A 298 -15.23 0.75 20.05
C THR A 298 -14.14 -0.01 19.28
N ASP A 299 -14.25 -0.11 17.96
CA ASP A 299 -13.30 -0.88 17.17
C ASP A 299 -11.95 -0.18 17.11
N LYS A 300 -10.90 -1.01 17.02
CA LYS A 300 -9.60 -0.54 16.58
C LYS A 300 -9.51 -0.58 15.06
N ILE A 301 -8.77 0.36 14.51
CA ILE A 301 -8.58 0.52 13.07
C ILE A 301 -7.09 0.63 12.76
N PHE A 302 -6.75 0.44 11.48
CA PHE A 302 -5.42 0.79 11.01
C PHE A 302 -5.25 2.31 11.10
N THR A 303 -4.30 2.76 11.91
CA THR A 303 -3.97 4.19 12.03
C THR A 303 -2.55 4.43 11.57
N VAL A 304 -2.32 5.65 11.08
CA VAL A 304 -0.99 6.17 10.78
C VAL A 304 -0.83 7.49 11.52
N ARG A 305 0.35 7.69 12.10
CA ARG A 305 0.65 8.82 12.98
C ARG A 305 2.04 9.35 12.67
N SER A 306 2.22 10.65 12.84
CA SER A 306 3.56 11.23 12.91
C SER A 306 4.26 10.76 14.18
N ASN A 307 5.58 10.61 14.10
CA ASN A 307 6.45 10.29 15.21
C ASN A 307 7.58 11.33 15.25
N ALA A 308 8.09 11.63 16.45
CA ALA A 308 9.24 12.51 16.62
C ALA A 308 10.55 11.83 16.19
N ASP A 309 10.56 10.49 16.18
CA ASP A 309 11.65 9.70 15.63
C ASP A 309 11.52 9.60 14.10
N ASP A 310 12.44 10.26 13.38
CA ASP A 310 12.54 10.27 11.92
C ASP A 310 12.63 8.84 11.33
N ASP A 311 13.24 7.91 12.08
CA ASP A 311 13.41 6.52 11.66
C ASP A 311 12.11 5.71 11.74
N LEU A 312 11.12 6.21 12.49
CA LEU A 312 9.81 5.60 12.64
C LEU A 312 8.71 6.39 11.95
N CYS A 313 8.98 7.64 11.59
CA CYS A 313 7.99 8.52 11.01
C CYS A 313 7.71 8.13 9.55
N LEU A 314 6.43 7.88 9.25
CA LEU A 314 5.94 7.63 7.89
C LEU A 314 5.69 8.93 7.10
N VAL A 315 5.97 10.07 7.73
CA VAL A 315 5.98 11.41 7.12
C VAL A 315 7.33 12.06 7.41
N TYR A 316 7.83 12.85 6.47
CA TYR A 316 9.09 13.57 6.67
C TYR A 316 8.95 14.57 7.84
N THR A 317 9.82 14.55 8.86
CA THR A 317 9.62 15.33 10.10
C THR A 317 9.93 16.82 9.96
N THR A 318 10.79 17.16 9.01
CA THR A 318 11.00 18.55 8.57
C THR A 318 10.03 18.97 7.47
N ALA A 319 9.10 18.09 7.07
CA ALA A 319 8.00 18.48 6.20
C ALA A 319 6.98 19.35 6.92
N TRP A 320 6.84 20.53 6.34
CA TRP A 320 5.62 21.34 6.22
C TRP A 320 4.35 20.49 6.41
N SER A 321 3.74 20.53 7.60
CA SER A 321 2.38 20.00 7.72
C SER A 321 1.46 20.77 6.77
N PRO A 322 0.39 20.15 6.23
CA PRO A 322 -0.61 20.88 5.45
C PRO A 322 -1.17 22.10 6.19
N TYR A 323 -1.26 22.02 7.52
CA TYR A 323 -1.64 23.14 8.39
C TYR A 323 -0.68 24.35 8.30
N ARG A 324 0.62 24.15 8.07
CA ARG A 324 1.58 25.24 7.85
C ARG A 324 1.51 25.82 6.42
N LEU A 325 0.81 25.20 5.49
CA LEU A 325 0.54 25.78 4.16
C LEU A 325 -0.63 26.79 4.21
N LEU A 326 -1.55 26.63 5.17
CA LEU A 326 -2.64 27.58 5.44
C LEU A 326 -2.13 28.91 6.04
N ALA A 327 -1.13 28.83 6.89
CA ALA A 327 -0.41 29.99 7.38
C ALA A 327 0.74 30.29 6.42
N GLY A 328 0.45 30.99 5.31
CA GLY A 328 1.51 31.56 4.46
C GLY A 328 2.56 32.24 5.34
N LEU A 329 3.84 32.16 4.97
CA LEU A 329 5.05 32.61 5.69
C LEU A 329 4.92 34.00 6.36
N GLY A 330 4.14 34.04 7.43
CA GLY A 330 3.80 35.21 8.21
C GLY A 330 4.65 35.20 9.45
N LYS A 331 5.89 35.68 9.26
CA LYS A 331 6.79 36.20 10.29
C LYS A 331 7.22 35.22 11.40
N TYR A 332 8.32 34.52 11.13
CA TYR A 332 9.42 34.54 12.09
C TYR A 332 10.36 35.68 11.69
N ILE A 333 10.03 36.89 12.18
CA ILE A 333 11.00 37.95 12.51
C ILE A 333 10.75 38.27 13.97
#